data_AF-A0A2U1K0C4-F1
#
_entry.id   AF-A0A2U1K0C4-F1
#
_cell.length_a   1.000
_cell.length_b   1.000
_cell.length_c   1.000
_cell.angle_alpha   90.00
_cell.angle_beta   90.00
_cell.angle_gamma   90.00
#
_symmetry.space_group_name_H-M   'P 1'
#
loop_
_entity.id
_entity.type
_entity.pdbx_description
1 polymer ?
#
loop_
_entity_poly.entity_id
_entity_poly.type
_entity_poly.pdbx_seq_one_letter_code
_entity_poly.pdbx_strand_id
1 'polypeptide(L)' 'MNEIIINVICCLLAVTVFIVGVFVGIYLATAPFENEYTEYDDMYCFECEIEMSVKEKNGKLYCKNCGLKHGGF' A
#
# COMPACT_ATOMS: atom_id res chain seq x y z
N MET A 1 -18.74 -44.39 -8.85
CA MET A 1 -17.85 -43.68 -9.79
C MET A 1 -18.04 -42.17 -9.70
N ASN A 2 -19.27 -41.65 -9.75
CA ASN A 2 -19.53 -40.21 -9.60
C ASN A 2 -19.12 -39.61 -8.24
N GLU A 3 -19.36 -40.29 -7.12
CA GLU A 3 -18.99 -39.75 -5.79
C GLU A 3 -17.48 -39.59 -5.59
N ILE A 4 -16.70 -40.56 -6.08
CA ILE A 4 -15.22 -40.50 -6.01
C ILE A 4 -14.71 -39.34 -6.88
N ILE A 5 -15.26 -39.17 -8.07
CA ILE A 5 -14.89 -38.07 -8.99
C ILE A 5 -15.24 -36.71 -8.35
N ILE A 6 -16.42 -36.57 -7.74
CA ILE A 6 -16.84 -35.34 -7.07
C ILE A 6 -15.89 -35.00 -5.92
N ASN A 7 -15.54 -35.97 -5.07
CA ASN A 7 -14.60 -35.75 -3.97
C ASN A 7 -13.21 -35.33 -4.45
N VAL A 8 -12.70 -35.94 -5.52
CA VAL A 8 -11.41 -35.54 -6.12
C VAL A 8 -11.47 -34.11 -6.64
N ILE A 9 -12.55 -33.72 -7.31
CA ILE A 9 -12.73 -32.35 -7.81
C ILE A 9 -12.79 -31.35 -6.64
N CYS A 10 -13.53 -31.65 -5.58
CA CYS A 10 -13.59 -30.79 -4.39
C CYS A 10 -12.21 -30.60 -3.73
N CYS A 11 -11.41 -31.67 -3.62
CA CYS A 11 -10.04 -31.58 -3.12
C CYS A 11 -9.15 -30.70 -4.00
N LEU A 12 -9.24 -30.85 -5.33
CA LEU A 12 -8.47 -30.01 -6.25
C LEU A 12 -8.86 -28.53 -6.13
N LEU A 13 -10.15 -28.23 -6.05
CA LEU A 13 -10.63 -26.86 -5.85
C LEU A 13 -10.13 -26.27 -4.53
N ALA A 14 -10.22 -27.00 -3.42
CA ALA A 14 -9.73 -26.54 -2.13
C ALA A 14 -8.22 -26.21 -2.16
N VAL A 15 -7.42 -27.08 -2.78
CA VAL A 15 -5.98 -26.86 -2.94
C VAL A 15 -5.69 -25.62 -3.79
N THR A 16 -6.41 -25.43 -4.90
CA THR A 16 -6.21 -24.24 -5.75
C THR A 16 -6.54 -22.94 -5.03
N VAL A 17 -7.63 -22.89 -4.27
CA VAL A 17 -8.02 -21.71 -3.48
C VAL A 17 -6.95 -21.39 -2.44
N PHE A 18 -6.44 -22.42 -1.76
CA PHE A 18 -5.37 -22.26 -0.78
C PHE A 18 -4.11 -21.67 -1.41
N ILE A 19 -3.68 -22.22 -2.56
CA ILE A 19 -2.50 -21.74 -3.29
C ILE A 19 -2.67 -20.28 -3.69
N VAL A 20 -3.82 -19.91 -4.28
CA VAL A 20 -4.10 -18.52 -4.67
C VAL A 20 -4.07 -17.59 -3.47
N GLY A 21 -4.66 -17.98 -2.34
CA GLY A 21 -4.63 -17.19 -1.10
C GLY A 21 -3.20 -16.91 -0.62
N VAL A 22 -2.34 -17.93 -0.63
CA VAL A 22 -0.92 -17.77 -0.27
C VAL A 22 -0.21 -16.81 -1.24
N PHE A 23 -0.41 -16.96 -2.54
CA PHE A 23 0.19 -16.05 -3.53
C PHE A 23 -0.28 -14.61 -3.38
N VAL A 24 -1.57 -14.38 -3.15
CA VAL A 24 -2.12 -13.04 -2.91
C VAL A 24 -1.55 -12.45 -1.62
N GLY A 25 -1.45 -13.24 -0.55
CA GLY A 25 -0.84 -12.80 0.71
C GLY A 25 0.62 -12.40 0.54
N ILE A 26 1.42 -13.20 -0.17
CA ILE A 26 2.81 -12.87 -0.49
C ILE A 26 2.88 -11.63 -1.38
N TYR A 27 2.02 -11.54 -2.40
CA TYR A 27 1.97 -10.38 -3.29
C TYR A 27 1.63 -9.11 -2.52
N LEU A 28 0.65 -9.13 -1.62
CA LEU A 28 0.30 -7.96 -0.78
C LEU A 28 1.38 -7.62 0.24
N ALA A 29 2.07 -8.64 0.80
CA ALA A 29 3.16 -8.41 1.75
C ALA A 29 4.43 -7.87 1.08
N THR A 30 4.66 -8.21 -0.19
CA THR A 30 5.84 -7.78 -0.97
C THR A 30 5.52 -6.62 -1.91
N ALA A 31 4.26 -6.36 -2.21
CA ALA A 31 3.83 -5.18 -2.91
C ALA A 31 4.34 -3.99 -2.11
N PRO A 32 5.06 -3.05 -2.75
CA PRO A 32 5.29 -1.78 -2.12
C PRO A 32 3.91 -1.23 -1.80
N PHE A 33 3.55 -1.16 -0.52
CA PHE A 33 2.43 -0.35 -0.09
C PHE A 33 2.73 1.02 -0.70
N GLU A 34 1.98 1.42 -1.73
CA GLU A 34 1.90 2.83 -2.08
C GLU A 34 1.46 3.47 -0.79
N ASN A 35 2.42 4.17 -0.17
CA ASN A 35 2.38 4.59 1.21
C ASN A 35 0.98 5.10 1.50
N GLU A 36 0.33 4.46 2.47
CA GLU A 36 -0.67 5.12 3.29
C GLU A 36 -0.14 6.54 3.49
N TYR A 37 -0.85 7.52 2.92
CA TYR A 37 -0.47 8.90 3.08
C TYR A 37 -0.46 9.14 4.59
N THR A 38 0.70 9.01 5.22
CA THR A 38 0.94 9.56 6.54
C THR A 38 0.77 11.04 6.32
N GLU A 39 -0.43 11.52 6.63
CA GLU A 39 -0.73 12.91 6.76
C GLU A 39 0.12 13.38 7.94
N TYR A 40 1.39 13.71 7.64
CA TYR A 40 2.28 14.31 8.62
C TYR A 40 1.59 15.57 9.09
N ASP A 41 1.49 15.73 10.42
CA ASP A 41 1.00 16.93 11.09
C ASP A 41 1.46 18.17 10.32
N ASP A 42 0.54 19.12 10.14
CA ASP A 42 0.72 20.31 9.32
C ASP A 42 2.11 20.92 9.52
N MET A 43 2.90 20.94 8.43
CA MET A 43 4.27 21.42 8.48
C MET A 43 4.26 22.90 8.12
N TYR A 44 4.88 23.73 8.96
CA TYR A 44 5.02 25.16 8.68
C TYR A 44 5.99 25.39 7.51
N CYS A 45 5.51 26.03 6.45
CA CYS A 45 6.34 26.44 5.33
C CYS A 45 6.87 27.86 5.59
N PHE A 46 8.16 28.00 5.92
CA PHE A 46 8.77 29.31 6.17
C PHE A 46 8.73 30.28 4.97
N GLU A 47 8.66 29.77 3.75
CA GLU A 47 8.58 30.62 2.55
C GLU A 47 7.16 31.15 2.31
N CYS A 48 6.15 30.35 2.64
CA CYS A 48 4.74 30.72 2.47
C CYS A 48 4.11 31.28 3.74
N GLU A 49 4.84 31.25 4.86
CA GLU A 49 4.41 31.64 6.20
C GLU A 49 3.08 30.99 6.64
N ILE A 50 2.81 29.75 6.21
CA ILE A 50 1.55 29.05 6.42
C ILE A 50 1.77 27.61 6.90
N GLU A 51 0.92 27.17 7.83
CA GLU A 51 0.77 25.76 8.21
C GLU A 51 -0.01 25.03 7.12
N MET A 52 0.57 23.97 6.56
CA MET A 52 -0.13 23.20 5.56
C MET A 52 0.33 21.75 5.46
N SER A 53 -0.62 20.86 5.16
CA SER A 53 -0.35 19.48 4.78
C SER A 53 0.68 19.38 3.64
N VAL A 54 1.79 18.71 3.94
CA VAL A 54 2.85 18.41 2.97
C VAL A 54 2.48 17.19 2.12
N LYS A 55 3.01 17.13 0.91
CA LYS A 55 2.97 15.90 0.08
C LYS A 55 4.31 15.20 0.19
N GLU A 56 4.30 13.92 0.55
CA GLU A 56 5.50 13.09 0.45
C GLU A 56 5.61 12.49 -0.97
N LYS A 57 6.79 12.60 -1.58
CA LYS A 57 7.12 11.93 -2.84
C LYS A 57 8.56 11.42 -2.78
N ASN A 58 8.73 10.09 -2.78
CA ASN A 58 10.02 9.41 -2.68
C ASN A 58 10.82 9.78 -1.41
N GLY A 59 10.19 9.78 -0.23
CA GLY A 59 10.88 10.11 1.03
C GLY A 59 11.22 11.58 1.22
N LYS A 60 10.62 12.47 0.41
CA LYS A 60 10.85 13.92 0.47
C LYS A 60 9.52 14.64 0.60
N LEU A 61 9.48 15.59 1.53
CA LEU A 61 8.29 16.37 1.84
C LEU A 61 8.31 17.66 1.02
N TYR A 62 7.17 17.97 0.40
CA TYR A 62 7.00 19.13 -0.46
C TYR A 62 5.82 19.97 0.03
N CYS A 63 6.00 21.29 0.01
CA CYS A 63 4.92 22.24 0.23
C CYS A 63 3.96 22.21 -0.97
N LYS A 64 2.64 22.06 -0.72
CA LYS A 64 1.64 22.05 -1.81
C LYS A 64 1.49 23.41 -2.50
N ASN A 65 1.85 24.52 -1.83
CA ASN A 65 1.69 25.87 -2.35
C ASN A 65 2.89 26.30 -3.21
N CYS A 66 4.11 26.27 -2.66
CA CYS A 66 5.31 26.72 -3.38
C CYS A 66 6.06 25.59 -4.11
N GLY A 67 5.72 24.33 -3.86
CA GLY A 67 6.40 23.17 -4.47
C GLY A 67 7.84 22.96 -3.99
N LEU A 68 8.31 23.74 -3.01
CA LEU A 68 9.66 23.62 -2.46
C LEU A 68 9.78 22.39 -1.57
N LYS A 69 10.98 21.81 -1.56
CA LYS A 69 11.36 20.70 -0.69
C LYS A 69 11.58 21.25 0.72
N HIS A 70 10.80 20.79 1.67
CA HIS A 70 11.06 21.02 3.08
C HIS A 70 11.52 19.69 3.66
N GLY A 71 12.83 19.45 3.62
CA GLY A 71 13.41 18.24 4.20
C GLY A 71 13.13 18.22 5.70
N GLY A 72 12.40 17.19 6.16
CA GLY A 72 12.26 16.93 7.59
C GLY A 72 13.63 16.69 8.23
N PHE A 73 13.76 17.10 9.49
CA PHE A 73 14.89 16.76 10.36
C PHE A 73 14.88 15.28 10.73
#